data_AF-A0A1G4JEA6-F1
#
_entry.id   AF-A0A1G4JEA6-F1
#
_cell.length_a   1.000
_cell.length_b   1.000
_cell.length_c   1.000
_cell.angle_alpha   90.00
_cell.angle_beta   90.00
_cell.angle_gamma   90.00
#
_symmetry.space_group_name_H-M   'P 1'
#
loop_
_entity.id
_entity.type
_entity.pdbx_description
1 polymer ?
#
loop_
_entity_poly.entity_id
_entity_poly.type
_entity_poly.pdbx_seq_one_letter_code
_entity_poly.pdbx_strand_id
1 'polypeptide(L)'
;MSSNQQLLVVYKQLIRSLVKSNKRSKIAQITEDNKKQVALLTYRKFNLLRQQASDQASSNSSKHNGHLSELTNEIERLKANDPARSKALHYYENSSSLREMIFQNFPGDAGSVNKRLQHLKDISGFVKNQMEYEELVERYNPGLKMDQEEKVKRTAARVGLQVPDL
;
A
#
# COMPACT_ATOMS: atom_id res chain seq x y z
N MET A 1 20.34 5.13 32.20
CA MET A 1 19.77 4.20 31.20
C MET A 1 20.93 3.48 30.53
N SER A 2 20.93 2.16 30.47
CA SER A 2 22.00 1.40 29.78
C SER A 2 21.97 1.71 28.27
N SER A 3 23.13 1.75 27.60
CA SER A 3 23.23 2.00 26.16
C SER A 3 22.33 1.08 25.33
N ASN A 4 22.15 -0.17 25.78
CA ASN A 4 21.26 -1.15 25.15
C ASN A 4 19.77 -0.76 25.27
N GLN A 5 19.36 -0.15 26.38
CA GLN A 5 17.99 0.34 26.56
C GLN A 5 17.71 1.53 25.64
N GLN A 6 18.68 2.44 25.50
CA GLN A 6 18.55 3.58 24.58
C GLN A 6 18.47 3.11 23.12
N LEU A 7 19.30 2.13 22.73
CA LEU A 7 19.26 1.54 21.40
C LEU A 7 17.89 0.94 21.07
N LEU A 8 17.30 0.19 22.01
CA LEU A 8 15.97 -0.37 21.84
C LEU A 8 14.89 0.70 21.65
N VAL A 9 14.99 1.82 22.37
CA VAL A 9 14.05 2.94 22.22
C VAL A 9 14.16 3.57 20.83
N VAL A 10 15.38 3.86 20.38
CA VAL A 10 15.62 4.48 19.06
C VAL A 10 15.22 3.52 17.93
N TYR A 11 15.54 2.24 18.05
CA TYR A 11 15.10 1.20 17.11
C TYR A 11 13.58 1.15 16.99
N LYS A 12 12.84 1.15 18.12
CA LYS A 12 11.38 1.18 18.11
C LYS A 12 10.83 2.45 17.44
N GLN A 13 11.47 3.61 17.64
CA GLN A 13 11.09 4.85 16.98
C GLN A 13 11.29 4.75 15.46
N LEU A 14 12.43 4.22 15.01
CA LEU A 14 12.73 3.99 13.60
C LEU A 14 11.69 3.06 12.95
N ILE A 15 11.39 1.92 13.57
CA ILE A 15 10.37 0.99 13.07
C ILE A 15 9.01 1.68 12.96
N ARG A 16 8.59 2.45 13.98
CA ARG A 16 7.31 3.18 13.92
C ARG A 16 7.27 4.19 12.77
N SER A 17 8.35 4.95 12.54
CA SER A 17 8.41 5.87 11.40
C SER A 17 8.35 5.15 10.06
N LEU A 18 9.06 4.02 9.91
CA LEU A 18 9.05 3.22 8.69
C LEU A 18 7.68 2.56 8.42
N VAL A 19 7.01 2.08 9.46
CA VAL A 19 5.63 1.56 9.33
C VAL A 19 4.69 2.67 8.89
N LYS A 20 4.77 3.86 9.51
CA LYS A 20 3.91 4.99 9.18
C LYS A 20 4.12 5.46 7.73
N SER A 21 5.37 5.56 7.28
CA SER A 21 5.69 6.03 5.91
C SER A 21 5.20 5.04 4.85
N ASN A 22 5.41 3.74 5.06
CA ASN A 22 5.02 2.72 4.08
C ASN A 22 3.51 2.42 4.06
N LYS A 23 2.77 2.78 5.12
CA LYS A 23 1.33 2.44 5.25
C LYS A 23 0.52 2.89 4.04
N ARG A 24 0.73 4.13 3.59
CA ARG A 24 -0.03 4.71 2.47
C ARG A 24 0.23 3.97 1.17
N SER A 25 1.50 3.75 0.83
CA SER A 25 1.89 3.05 -0.39
C SER A 25 1.42 1.60 -0.39
N LYS A 26 1.50 0.91 0.76
CA LYS A 26 0.94 -0.44 0.92
C LYS A 26 -0.58 -0.47 0.70
N ILE A 27 -1.33 0.48 1.26
CA ILE A 27 -2.77 0.57 1.02
C ILE A 27 -3.05 0.75 -0.46
N ALA A 28 -2.36 1.68 -1.13
CA ALA A 28 -2.52 1.90 -2.57
C ALA A 28 -2.21 0.63 -3.38
N GLN A 29 -1.12 -0.07 -3.06
CA GLN A 29 -0.75 -1.32 -3.71
C GLN A 29 -1.82 -2.41 -3.52
N ILE A 30 -2.27 -2.64 -2.27
CA ILE A 30 -3.31 -3.63 -1.97
C ILE A 30 -4.63 -3.25 -2.67
N THR A 31 -4.99 -1.96 -2.72
CA THR A 31 -6.20 -1.54 -3.45
C THR A 31 -6.12 -1.86 -4.93
N GLU A 32 -4.97 -1.61 -5.57
CA GLU A 32 -4.77 -1.92 -6.99
C GLU A 32 -4.72 -3.43 -7.25
N ASP A 33 -4.07 -4.19 -6.37
CA ASP A 33 -4.01 -5.64 -6.51
C ASP A 33 -5.39 -6.30 -6.29
N ASN A 34 -6.18 -5.80 -5.34
CA ASN A 34 -7.58 -6.21 -5.16
C ASN A 34 -8.41 -5.91 -6.43
N LYS A 35 -8.25 -4.73 -7.05
CA LYS A 35 -8.94 -4.40 -8.31
C LYS A 35 -8.57 -5.38 -9.43
N LYS A 36 -7.29 -5.69 -9.59
CA LYS A 36 -6.80 -6.67 -10.58
C LYS A 36 -7.38 -8.06 -10.32
N GLN A 37 -7.40 -8.51 -9.06
CA GLN A 37 -7.96 -9.80 -8.68
C GLN A 37 -9.47 -9.86 -8.96
N VAL A 38 -10.22 -8.81 -8.61
CA VAL A 38 -11.65 -8.72 -8.92
C VAL A 38 -11.90 -8.77 -10.42
N ALA A 39 -11.12 -8.06 -11.24
CA ALA A 39 -11.24 -8.09 -12.70
C ALA A 39 -10.97 -9.50 -13.26
N LEU A 40 -9.92 -10.17 -12.78
CA LEU A 40 -9.56 -11.52 -13.19
C LEU A 40 -10.61 -12.56 -12.79
N LEU A 41 -11.16 -12.48 -11.57
CA LEU A 41 -12.24 -13.37 -11.11
C LEU A 41 -13.54 -13.10 -11.88
N THR A 42 -13.83 -11.84 -12.19
CA THR A 42 -14.99 -11.45 -13.00
C THR A 42 -14.87 -12.03 -14.41
N TYR A 43 -13.70 -11.94 -15.03
CA TYR A 43 -13.42 -12.56 -16.32
C TYR A 43 -13.59 -14.09 -16.29
N ARG A 44 -13.04 -14.76 -15.27
CA ARG A 44 -13.22 -16.22 -15.07
C ARG A 44 -14.70 -16.59 -14.91
N LYS A 45 -15.45 -15.82 -14.13
CA LYS A 45 -16.90 -15.98 -13.94
C LYS A 45 -17.65 -15.90 -15.27
N PHE A 46 -17.36 -14.91 -16.11
CA PHE A 46 -17.97 -14.77 -17.43
C PHE A 46 -17.65 -15.94 -18.36
N ASN A 47 -16.42 -16.42 -18.36
CA ASN A 47 -16.03 -17.57 -19.18
C ASN A 47 -16.78 -18.85 -18.77
N LEU A 48 -16.94 -19.09 -17.47
CA LEU A 48 -17.71 -20.22 -16.97
C LEU A 48 -19.20 -20.12 -17.32
N LEU A 49 -19.80 -18.93 -17.21
CA LEU A 49 -21.18 -18.70 -17.65
C LEU A 49 -21.36 -18.99 -19.14
N ARG A 50 -20.38 -18.59 -19.96
CA ARG A 50 -20.38 -18.86 -21.40
C ARG A 50 -20.26 -20.36 -21.72
N GLN A 51 -19.43 -21.09 -20.97
CA GLN A 51 -19.32 -22.55 -21.07
C GLN A 51 -20.61 -23.26 -20.61
N GLN A 52 -21.22 -22.81 -19.51
CA GLN A 52 -22.50 -23.37 -19.07
C GLN A 52 -23.59 -23.20 -20.13
N ALA A 53 -23.64 -22.04 -20.80
CA ALA A 53 -24.60 -21.79 -21.87
C ALA A 53 -24.38 -22.70 -23.10
N SER A 54 -23.14 -23.06 -23.42
CA SER A 54 -22.85 -24.03 -24.50
C SER A 54 -23.14 -25.48 -24.08
N ASP A 55 -22.97 -25.81 -22.80
CA ASP A 55 -23.04 -27.17 -22.28
C ASP A 55 -24.46 -27.59 -21.82
N GLN A 56 -25.49 -26.73 -21.96
CA GLN A 56 -26.90 -27.03 -21.65
C GLN A 56 -27.46 -28.28 -22.37
N ALA A 57 -26.73 -28.84 -23.35
CA ALA A 57 -27.03 -30.11 -23.99
C ALA A 57 -26.54 -31.36 -23.22
N SER A 58 -25.81 -31.23 -22.10
CA SER A 58 -25.20 -32.36 -21.36
C SER A 58 -25.33 -32.25 -19.82
N SER A 59 -25.50 -33.40 -19.16
CA SER A 59 -25.94 -33.61 -17.76
C SER A 59 -25.06 -33.03 -16.61
N ASN A 60 -24.06 -32.17 -16.85
CA ASN A 60 -23.07 -31.73 -15.84
C ASN A 60 -23.35 -30.38 -15.13
N SER A 61 -24.55 -29.80 -15.28
CA SER A 61 -24.94 -28.46 -14.78
C SER A 61 -24.64 -28.18 -13.29
N SER A 62 -24.76 -29.19 -12.41
CA SER A 62 -24.71 -28.99 -10.95
C SER A 62 -23.33 -28.57 -10.41
N LYS A 63 -22.22 -29.08 -10.97
CA LYS A 63 -20.85 -28.76 -10.48
C LYS A 63 -20.43 -27.33 -10.81
N HIS A 64 -20.87 -26.80 -11.95
CA HIS A 64 -20.53 -25.45 -12.39
C HIS A 64 -21.21 -24.35 -11.56
N ASN A 65 -22.40 -24.63 -11.01
CA ASN A 65 -23.11 -23.70 -10.13
C ASN A 65 -22.39 -23.49 -8.80
N GLY A 66 -21.77 -24.54 -8.24
CA GLY A 66 -20.93 -24.43 -7.04
C GLY A 66 -19.77 -23.46 -7.27
N HIS A 67 -19.01 -23.68 -8.34
CA HIS A 67 -17.85 -22.84 -8.67
C HIS A 67 -18.24 -21.38 -9.01
N LEU A 68 -19.39 -21.17 -9.64
CA LEU A 68 -19.92 -19.82 -9.90
C LEU A 68 -20.24 -19.06 -8.60
N SER A 69 -20.82 -19.77 -7.61
CA SER A 69 -21.11 -19.19 -6.30
C SER A 69 -19.84 -18.88 -5.52
N GLU A 70 -18.83 -19.75 -5.57
CA GLU A 70 -17.51 -19.54 -4.97
C GLU A 70 -16.84 -18.27 -5.51
N LEU A 71 -16.79 -18.12 -6.84
CA LEU A 71 -16.23 -16.93 -7.49
C LEU A 71 -16.99 -15.66 -7.10
N THR A 72 -18.31 -15.75 -6.99
CA THR A 72 -19.14 -14.60 -6.59
C THR A 72 -18.85 -14.19 -5.15
N ASN A 73 -18.78 -15.15 -4.25
CA ASN A 73 -18.43 -14.93 -2.84
C ASN A 73 -17.01 -14.35 -2.70
N GLU A 74 -16.06 -14.81 -3.49
CA GLU A 74 -14.68 -14.32 -3.47
C GLU A 74 -14.58 -12.87 -4.00
N ILE A 75 -15.30 -12.55 -5.08
CA ILE A 75 -15.42 -11.17 -5.58
C ILE A 75 -16.03 -10.25 -4.52
N GLU A 76 -17.11 -10.67 -3.87
CA GLU A 76 -17.77 -9.87 -2.84
C GLU A 76 -16.86 -9.66 -1.63
N ARG A 77 -16.14 -10.69 -1.19
CA ARG A 77 -15.14 -10.59 -0.12
C ARG A 77 -14.03 -9.60 -0.48
N LEU A 78 -13.47 -9.67 -1.68
CA LEU A 78 -12.41 -8.76 -2.13
C LEU A 78 -12.91 -7.31 -2.23
N LYS A 79 -14.17 -7.10 -2.63
CA LYS A 79 -14.80 -5.76 -2.65
C LYS A 79 -15.10 -5.22 -1.25
N ALA A 80 -15.48 -6.09 -0.32
CA ALA A 80 -15.79 -5.71 1.06
C ALA A 80 -14.55 -5.49 1.93
N ASN A 81 -13.40 -6.04 1.53
CA ASN A 81 -12.14 -5.91 2.27
C ASN A 81 -11.58 -4.48 2.17
N ASP A 82 -11.69 -3.71 3.26
CA ASP A 82 -11.02 -2.42 3.43
C ASP A 82 -9.53 -2.63 3.77
N PRO A 83 -8.58 -2.32 2.84
CA PRO A 83 -7.16 -2.55 3.07
C PRO A 83 -6.61 -1.75 4.26
N ALA A 84 -7.20 -0.61 4.59
CA ALA A 84 -6.73 0.27 5.66
C ALA A 84 -6.87 -0.35 7.06
N ARG A 85 -7.77 -1.33 7.21
CA ARG A 85 -8.03 -2.04 8.48
C ARG A 85 -7.16 -3.28 8.68
N SER A 86 -6.34 -3.65 7.68
CA SER A 86 -5.50 -4.83 7.77
C SER A 86 -4.42 -4.69 8.84
N LYS A 87 -4.37 -5.65 9.76
CA LYS A 87 -3.34 -5.71 10.81
C LYS A 87 -1.92 -5.87 10.24
N ALA A 88 -1.78 -6.42 9.04
CA ALA A 88 -0.49 -6.57 8.37
C ALA A 88 0.22 -5.22 8.16
N LEU A 89 -0.54 -4.13 8.04
CA LEU A 89 0.01 -2.78 7.88
C LEU A 89 0.70 -2.23 9.14
N HIS A 90 0.52 -2.86 10.30
CA HIS A 90 1.18 -2.44 11.54
C HIS A 90 2.61 -2.98 11.67
N TYR A 91 3.03 -3.85 10.75
CA TYR A 91 4.33 -4.50 10.80
C TYR A 91 5.23 -4.03 9.67
N TYR A 92 6.52 -3.94 9.98
CA TYR A 92 7.57 -3.75 8.99
C TYR A 92 8.09 -5.13 8.57
N GLU A 93 8.01 -5.43 7.28
CA GLU A 93 8.31 -6.76 6.72
C GLU A 93 9.69 -7.26 7.15
N ASN A 94 10.71 -6.41 7.06
CA ASN A 94 12.11 -6.79 7.29
C ASN A 94 12.60 -6.40 8.70
N SER A 95 11.72 -6.42 9.70
CA SER A 95 12.06 -5.99 11.06
C SER A 95 13.13 -6.87 11.74
N SER A 96 13.15 -8.17 11.45
CA SER A 96 14.15 -9.13 11.93
C SER A 96 15.54 -8.84 11.37
N SER A 97 15.65 -8.73 10.04
CA SER A 97 16.92 -8.41 9.36
C SER A 97 17.46 -7.04 9.79
N LEU A 98 16.59 -6.03 9.91
CA LEU A 98 17.00 -4.72 10.40
C LEU A 98 17.48 -4.77 11.86
N ARG A 99 16.83 -5.58 12.70
CA ARG A 99 17.26 -5.81 14.08
C ARG A 99 18.64 -6.46 14.11
N GLU A 100 18.86 -7.51 13.33
CA GLU A 100 20.17 -8.18 13.26
C GLU A 100 21.25 -7.19 12.81
N MET A 101 21.03 -6.43 11.75
CA MET A 101 21.99 -5.46 11.24
C MET A 101 22.36 -4.38 12.27
N ILE A 102 21.38 -3.90 13.04
CA ILE A 102 21.59 -2.84 14.05
C ILE A 102 22.28 -3.37 15.30
N PHE A 103 21.91 -4.56 15.76
CA PHE A 103 22.35 -5.12 17.04
C PHE A 103 23.62 -5.98 16.92
N GLN A 104 23.87 -6.66 15.81
CA GLN A 104 25.10 -7.46 15.63
C GLN A 104 26.34 -6.58 15.41
N ASN A 105 26.19 -5.47 14.69
CA ASN A 105 27.29 -4.52 14.43
C ASN A 105 27.35 -3.40 15.49
N PHE A 106 26.97 -3.70 16.74
CA PHE A 106 26.97 -2.69 17.77
C PHE A 106 28.39 -2.50 18.32
N PRO A 107 28.96 -1.30 18.20
CA PRO A 107 30.36 -1.11 18.55
C PRO A 107 30.56 -1.09 20.07
N GLY A 108 31.75 -1.48 20.53
CA GLY A 108 32.06 -1.62 21.95
C GLY A 108 32.48 -0.33 22.67
N ASP A 109 32.94 0.69 21.94
CA ASP A 109 33.35 1.97 22.51
C ASP A 109 32.18 2.94 22.69
N ALA A 110 32.16 3.66 23.82
CA ALA A 110 31.07 4.58 24.14
C ALA A 110 30.88 5.70 23.09
N GLY A 111 31.97 6.13 22.43
CA GLY A 111 31.92 7.18 21.41
C GLY A 111 31.17 6.75 20.15
N SER A 112 31.50 5.60 19.58
CA SER A 112 30.81 5.05 18.41
C SER A 112 29.37 4.63 18.70
N VAL A 113 29.08 4.15 19.91
CA VAL A 113 27.72 3.83 20.37
C VAL A 113 26.83 5.07 20.29
N ASN A 114 27.31 6.19 20.82
CA ASN A 114 26.58 7.47 20.75
C ASN A 114 26.39 7.94 19.31
N LYS A 115 27.40 7.83 18.45
CA LYS A 115 27.28 8.15 17.02
C LYS A 115 26.22 7.29 16.34
N ARG A 116 26.22 5.97 16.57
CA ARG A 116 25.22 5.05 16.01
C ARG A 116 23.81 5.37 16.50
N LEU A 117 23.64 5.68 17.78
CA LEU A 117 22.35 6.13 18.33
C LEU A 117 21.89 7.42 17.65
N GLN A 118 22.80 8.37 17.40
CA GLN A 118 22.48 9.61 16.71
C GLN A 118 22.06 9.35 15.26
N HIS A 119 22.82 8.55 14.51
CA HIS A 119 22.46 8.19 13.13
C HIS A 119 21.08 7.54 13.02
N LEU A 120 20.72 6.64 13.93
CA LEU A 120 19.40 6.03 13.93
C LEU A 120 18.28 7.05 14.23
N LYS A 121 18.53 8.04 15.10
CA LYS A 121 17.61 9.15 15.33
C LYS A 121 17.47 10.01 14.09
N ASP A 122 18.59 10.34 13.44
CA ASP A 122 18.61 11.17 12.22
C ASP A 122 17.83 10.50 11.10
N ILE A 123 18.00 9.18 10.89
CA ILE A 123 17.22 8.40 9.92
C ILE A 123 15.73 8.43 10.26
N SER A 124 15.36 8.20 11.53
CA SER A 124 13.95 8.28 11.94
C SER A 124 13.36 9.68 11.74
N GLY A 125 14.14 10.73 11.98
CA GLY A 125 13.79 12.11 11.71
C GLY A 125 13.59 12.37 10.21
N PHE A 126 14.54 11.95 9.38
CA PHE A 126 14.46 12.06 7.92
C PHE A 126 13.18 11.41 7.37
N VAL A 127 12.86 10.19 7.78
CA VAL A 127 11.64 9.49 7.31
C VAL A 127 10.38 10.27 7.69
N LYS A 128 10.32 10.85 8.90
CA LYS A 128 9.17 11.68 9.31
C LYS A 128 9.07 12.96 8.48
N ASN A 129 10.20 13.64 8.28
CA ASN A 129 10.25 14.87 7.49
C ASN A 129 9.87 14.62 6.03
N GLN A 130 10.25 13.46 5.48
CA GLN A 130 9.85 13.06 4.13
C GLN A 130 8.34 12.89 4.00
N MET A 131 7.69 12.30 5.01
CA MET A 131 6.22 12.21 5.03
C MET A 131 5.55 13.58 5.09
N GLU A 132 6.05 14.47 5.95
CA GLU A 132 5.53 15.84 6.08
C GLU A 132 5.73 16.63 4.78
N TYR A 133 6.90 16.48 4.14
CA TYR A 133 7.17 17.05 2.84
C TYR A 133 6.16 16.57 1.79
N GLU A 134 5.89 15.27 1.71
CA GLU A 134 4.89 14.73 0.78
C GLU A 134 3.48 15.29 1.04
N GLU A 135 3.08 15.40 2.31
CA GLU A 135 1.79 16.00 2.69
C GLU A 135 1.70 17.48 2.28
N LEU A 136 2.78 18.25 2.48
CA LEU A 136 2.85 19.65 2.08
C LEU A 136 2.81 19.81 0.56
N VAL A 137 3.57 18.99 -0.17
CA VAL A 137 3.57 19.00 -1.64
C VAL A 137 2.17 18.73 -2.18
N GLU A 138 1.44 17.76 -1.63
CA GLU A 138 0.08 17.48 -2.06
C GLU A 138 -0.91 18.60 -1.76
N ARG A 139 -0.74 19.27 -0.62
CA ARG A 139 -1.61 20.39 -0.21
C ARG A 139 -1.41 21.63 -1.07
N TYR A 140 -0.17 21.96 -1.39
CA TYR A 140 0.18 23.20 -2.09
C TYR A 140 0.34 23.02 -3.60
N ASN A 141 0.51 21.79 -4.08
CA ASN A 141 0.53 21.46 -5.51
C ASN A 141 -0.53 20.40 -5.86
N PRO A 142 -1.83 20.75 -5.78
CA PRO A 142 -2.91 19.82 -6.13
C PRO A 142 -2.86 19.40 -7.60
N GLY A 143 -2.19 20.19 -8.47
CA GLY A 143 -1.98 19.86 -9.87
C GLY A 143 -0.98 18.72 -10.11
N LEU A 144 -0.21 18.30 -9.09
CA LEU A 144 0.83 17.29 -9.23
C LEU A 144 0.25 15.92 -9.63
N LYS A 145 -0.91 15.56 -9.09
CA LYS A 145 -1.58 14.26 -9.33
C LYS A 145 -2.67 14.32 -10.40
N MET A 146 -2.96 15.50 -10.94
CA MET A 146 -3.99 15.65 -11.95
C MET A 146 -3.54 15.05 -13.27
N ASP A 147 -4.45 14.32 -13.91
CA ASP A 147 -4.24 13.86 -15.27
C ASP A 147 -4.17 15.05 -16.24
N GLN A 148 -3.56 14.82 -17.39
CA GLN A 148 -3.34 15.85 -18.39
C GLN A 148 -4.66 16.48 -18.86
N GLU A 149 -5.71 15.67 -19.03
CA GLU A 149 -7.03 16.17 -19.41
C GLU A 149 -7.63 17.12 -18.36
N GLU A 150 -7.53 16.76 -17.08
CA GLU A 150 -8.03 17.61 -15.98
C GLU A 150 -7.25 18.92 -15.87
N LYS A 151 -5.94 18.89 -16.13
CA LYS A 151 -5.10 20.11 -16.19
C LYS A 151 -5.54 21.02 -17.32
N VAL A 152 -5.78 20.47 -18.52
CA VAL A 152 -6.28 21.24 -19.67
C VAL A 152 -7.65 21.85 -19.34
N LYS A 153 -8.58 21.06 -18.78
CA LYS A 153 -9.91 21.54 -18.33
C LYS A 153 -9.81 22.67 -17.31
N ARG A 154 -8.97 22.54 -16.27
CA ARG A 154 -8.78 23.60 -15.27
C ARG A 154 -8.13 24.85 -15.85
N THR A 155 -7.19 24.69 -16.77
CA THR A 155 -6.50 25.81 -17.39
C THR A 155 -7.45 26.58 -18.30
N ALA A 156 -8.26 25.86 -19.10
CA ALA A 156 -9.33 26.46 -19.90
C ALA A 156 -10.34 27.19 -19.01
N ALA A 157 -10.82 26.55 -17.93
CA ALA A 157 -11.77 27.18 -17.00
C ALA A 157 -11.20 28.45 -16.34
N ARG A 158 -9.89 28.48 -16.04
CA ARG A 158 -9.21 29.67 -15.48
C ARG A 158 -9.24 30.87 -16.42
N VAL A 159 -9.30 30.65 -17.73
CA VAL A 159 -9.41 31.70 -18.75
C VAL A 159 -10.82 31.84 -19.31
N GLY A 160 -11.83 31.22 -18.69
CA GLY A 160 -13.23 31.27 -19.12
C GLY A 160 -13.55 30.46 -20.37
N LEU A 161 -12.68 29.52 -20.77
CA LEU A 161 -12.89 28.61 -21.89
C LEU A 161 -13.39 27.25 -21.42
N GLN A 162 -14.16 26.55 -22.27
CA GLN A 162 -14.55 25.15 -22.06
C GLN A 162 -13.80 24.24 -23.04
N VAL A 163 -13.33 23.10 -22.54
CA VAL A 163 -12.71 22.06 -23.36
C VAL A 163 -13.82 21.20 -23.94
N PRO A 164 -13.85 20.97 -25.28
CA PRO A 164 -14.81 20.06 -25.89
C PRO A 164 -14.65 18.63 -25.36
N ASP A 165 -15.75 17.90 -25.20
CA ASP A 165 -15.71 16.46 -24.94
C ASP A 165 -15.31 15.72 -26.23
N LEU A 166 -14.42 14.73 -26.10
CA LEU A 166 -13.97 13.84 -27.18
C LEU A 166 -15.00 12.73 -27.46
#